data_AF-A0A7C7W9L9-F1
#
_entry.id   AF-A0A7C7W9L9-F1
#
_cell.length_a   1.000
_cell.length_b   1.000
_cell.length_c   1.000
_cell.angle_alpha   90.00
_cell.angle_beta   90.00
_cell.angle_gamma   90.00
#
_symmetry.space_group_name_H-M   'P 1'
#
loop_
_entity.id
_entity.type
_entity.pdbx_description
1 polymer ?
#
loop_
_entity_poly.entity_id
_entity_poly.type
_entity_poly.pdbx_seq_one_letter_code
_entity_poly.pdbx_strand_id
1 'polypeptide(L)'
;MRAAVRLRVAEVAAAVIVFSAFMPWAVDDERTLRGIQVAEGQLVIFTAIVTIAMIRMGSRLAWFAAGFSAAVLWREWLSSGEFIRSLGLLTSALAATVAVVFLVWNMFAEVRPPGED
;
A
#
# COMPACT_ATOMS: atom_id res chain seq x y z
N MET A 1 -17.07 1.42 13.23
CA MET A 1 -17.01 1.28 11.75
C MET A 1 -17.28 -0.18 11.35
N ARG A 2 -18.15 -0.44 10.35
CA ARG A 2 -18.48 -1.81 9.87
C ARG A 2 -17.28 -2.44 9.13
N ALA A 3 -17.17 -3.77 9.11
CA ALA A 3 -16.09 -4.49 8.43
C ALA A 3 -15.98 -4.12 6.94
N ALA A 4 -17.13 -4.07 6.25
CA ALA A 4 -17.20 -3.64 4.85
C ALA A 4 -16.55 -2.27 4.60
N VAL A 5 -16.72 -1.31 5.50
CA VAL A 5 -16.13 0.04 5.35
C VAL A 5 -14.60 -0.02 5.50
N ARG A 6 -14.08 -0.85 6.42
CA ARG A 6 -12.63 -1.00 6.61
C ARG A 6 -11.96 -1.63 5.40
N LEU A 7 -12.58 -2.65 4.81
CA LEU A 7 -12.10 -3.29 3.59
C LEU A 7 -12.14 -2.33 2.40
N ARG A 8 -13.18 -1.48 2.28
CA ARG A 8 -13.25 -0.44 1.24
C ARG A 8 -12.17 0.62 1.40
N VAL A 9 -11.87 1.06 2.63
CA VAL A 9 -10.76 2.01 2.87
C VAL A 9 -9.43 1.38 2.48
N ALA A 10 -9.19 0.12 2.83
CA ALA A 10 -7.98 -0.59 2.42
C ALA A 10 -7.88 -0.77 0.89
N GLU A 11 -8.99 -1.09 0.22
CA GLU A 11 -9.06 -1.20 -1.24
C GLU A 11 -8.74 0.14 -1.92
N VAL A 12 -9.33 1.23 -1.43
CA VAL A 12 -9.06 2.59 -1.92
C VAL A 12 -7.60 2.97 -1.68
N ALA A 13 -7.06 2.69 -0.50
CA ALA A 13 -5.65 2.95 -0.20
C ALA A 13 -4.71 2.17 -1.14
N ALA A 14 -5.01 0.90 -1.44
CA ALA A 14 -4.26 0.13 -2.43
C ALA A 14 -4.40 0.71 -3.86
N ALA A 15 -5.57 1.22 -4.23
CA ALA A 15 -5.75 1.91 -5.51
C ALA A 15 -4.92 3.21 -5.57
N VAL A 16 -4.84 3.96 -4.47
CA VAL A 16 -4.00 5.17 -4.38
C VAL A 16 -2.54 4.85 -4.66
N ILE A 17 -2.00 3.71 -4.19
CA ILE A 17 -0.64 3.25 -4.50
C ILE A 17 -0.41 3.11 -6.01
N VAL A 18 -1.40 2.57 -6.73
CA VAL A 18 -1.33 2.41 -8.19
C VAL A 18 -1.32 3.78 -8.88
N PHE A 19 -2.17 4.71 -8.42
CA PHE A 19 -2.22 6.07 -8.98
C PHE A 19 -0.94 6.88 -8.68
N SER A 20 -0.39 6.76 -7.48
CA SER A 20 0.84 7.46 -7.09
C SER A 20 2.09 6.95 -7.81
N ALA A 21 2.04 5.77 -8.43
CA ALA A 21 3.13 5.29 -9.28
C ALA A 21 3.31 6.08 -10.58
N PHE A 22 2.32 6.88 -10.98
CA PHE A 22 2.45 7.81 -12.11
C PHE A 22 3.08 9.15 -11.72
N MET A 23 3.27 9.40 -10.42
CA MET A 23 3.93 10.59 -9.92
C MET A 23 5.46 10.42 -9.88
N PRO A 24 6.22 11.52 -9.82
CA PRO A 24 7.67 11.48 -9.65
C PRO A 24 8.06 10.74 -8.36
N TRP A 25 9.01 9.81 -8.49
CA TRP A 25 9.55 8.99 -7.41
C TRP A 25 11.04 9.24 -7.18
N ALA A 26 11.83 9.28 -8.26
CA ALA A 26 13.28 9.40 -8.20
C ALA A 26 13.80 10.32 -9.31
N VAL A 27 15.07 10.72 -9.19
CA VAL A 27 15.79 11.43 -10.25
C VAL A 27 16.98 10.57 -10.64
N ASP A 28 17.13 10.31 -11.93
CA ASP A 28 18.28 9.61 -12.50
C ASP A 28 18.78 10.44 -13.69
N ASP A 29 20.06 10.79 -13.71
CA ASP A 29 20.68 11.68 -14.72
C ASP A 29 19.81 12.89 -15.11
N GLU A 30 19.45 13.72 -14.12
CA GLU A 30 18.60 14.92 -14.24
C GLU A 30 17.16 14.69 -14.72
N ARG A 31 16.75 13.45 -14.98
CA ARG A 31 15.38 13.10 -15.38
C ARG A 31 14.57 12.63 -14.19
N THR A 32 13.36 13.18 -14.03
CA THR A 32 12.41 12.70 -13.04
C THR A 32 11.79 11.38 -13.52
N LEU A 33 12.09 10.29 -12.81
CA LEU A 33 11.52 8.98 -13.04
C LEU A 33 10.20 8.85 -12.27
N ARG A 34 9.17 8.34 -12.97
CA ARG A 34 7.91 7.93 -12.35
C ARG A 34 8.07 6.57 -11.71
N GLY A 35 7.32 6.28 -10.65
CA GLY A 35 7.36 4.97 -9.99
C GLY A 35 7.22 3.79 -10.96
N ILE A 36 6.33 3.88 -11.95
CA ILE A 36 6.13 2.82 -12.96
C ILE A 36 7.35 2.54 -13.85
N GLN A 37 8.30 3.48 -13.94
CA GLN A 37 9.52 3.34 -14.74
C GLN A 37 10.66 2.68 -13.95
N VAL A 38 10.48 2.48 -12.65
CA VAL A 38 11.48 1.90 -11.74
C VAL A 38 11.04 0.49 -11.33
N ALA A 39 11.98 -0.44 -11.18
CA ALA A 39 11.68 -1.84 -10.86
C ALA A 39 10.90 -1.99 -9.55
N GLU A 40 11.29 -1.24 -8.52
CA GLU A 40 10.63 -1.18 -7.22
C GLU A 40 9.18 -0.71 -7.36
N GLY A 41 8.93 0.31 -8.18
CA GLY A 41 7.58 0.80 -8.39
C GLY A 41 6.70 -0.18 -9.16
N GLN A 42 7.24 -0.92 -10.12
CA GLN A 42 6.51 -2.01 -10.80
C GLN A 42 6.12 -3.13 -9.83
N LEU A 43 7.05 -3.53 -8.96
CA LEU A 43 6.81 -4.52 -7.92
C LEU A 43 5.71 -4.05 -6.94
N VAL A 44 5.76 -2.80 -6.51
CA VAL A 44 4.75 -2.20 -5.61
C VAL A 44 3.37 -2.10 -6.28
N ILE A 45 3.29 -1.75 -7.57
CA ILE A 45 2.02 -1.76 -8.32
C ILE A 45 1.45 -3.19 -8.35
N PHE A 46 2.29 -4.18 -8.66
CA PHE A 46 1.87 -5.57 -8.70
C PHE A 46 1.32 -6.04 -7.35
N THR A 47 2.03 -5.76 -6.26
CA THR A 47 1.59 -6.15 -4.92
C THR A 47 0.35 -5.37 -4.47
N ALA A 48 0.16 -4.12 -4.90
CA ALA A 48 -1.08 -3.37 -4.67
C ALA A 48 -2.27 -4.00 -5.40
N ILE A 49 -2.11 -4.43 -6.66
CA ILE A 49 -3.15 -5.14 -7.42
C ILE A 49 -3.50 -6.47 -6.74
N VAL A 50 -2.48 -7.24 -6.32
CA VAL A 50 -2.67 -8.48 -5.56
C VAL A 50 -3.42 -8.23 -4.26
N THR A 51 -3.09 -7.14 -3.54
CA THR A 51 -3.79 -6.75 -2.31
C THR A 51 -5.28 -6.50 -2.58
N ILE A 52 -5.62 -5.75 -3.64
CA ILE A 52 -7.01 -5.49 -4.04
C ILE A 52 -7.73 -6.81 -4.37
N ALA A 53 -7.10 -7.69 -5.13
CA ALA A 53 -7.67 -8.99 -5.47
C ALA A 53 -7.95 -9.83 -4.21
N MET A 54 -6.99 -9.89 -3.28
CA MET A 54 -7.15 -10.62 -2.02
C MET A 54 -8.25 -10.04 -1.14
N ILE A 55 -8.40 -8.70 -1.07
CA ILE A 55 -9.50 -8.04 -0.37
C ILE A 55 -10.84 -8.47 -0.97
N ARG A 56 -10.96 -8.48 -2.31
CA ARG A 56 -12.19 -8.89 -2.99
C ARG A 56 -12.54 -10.37 -2.80
N MET A 57 -11.53 -11.22 -2.66
CA MET A 57 -11.69 -12.64 -2.35
C MET A 57 -11.97 -12.90 -0.86
N GLY A 58 -11.96 -11.89 0.00
CA GLY A 58 -12.11 -12.06 1.45
C GLY A 58 -10.91 -12.77 2.11
N SER A 59 -9.74 -12.76 1.46
CA SER A 59 -8.55 -13.40 1.99
C SER A 59 -7.90 -12.58 3.08
N ARG A 60 -7.71 -13.20 4.25
CA ARG A 60 -6.96 -12.60 5.36
C ARG A 60 -5.50 -12.34 5.02
N LEU A 61 -4.95 -12.97 3.99
CA LEU A 61 -3.55 -12.76 3.58
C LEU A 61 -3.31 -11.39 2.93
N ALA A 62 -4.36 -10.62 2.62
CA ALA A 62 -4.24 -9.29 2.04
C ALA A 62 -3.33 -8.36 2.86
N TRP A 63 -3.29 -8.49 4.19
CA TRP A 63 -2.43 -7.65 5.03
C TRP A 63 -0.93 -7.92 4.81
N PHE A 64 -0.54 -9.15 4.45
CA PHE A 64 0.85 -9.47 4.14
C PHE A 64 1.30 -8.76 2.86
N ALA A 65 0.46 -8.80 1.81
CA ALA A 65 0.75 -8.12 0.55
C ALA A 65 0.85 -6.61 0.74
N ALA A 66 -0.08 -6.01 1.49
CA ALA A 66 -0.03 -4.59 1.86
C ALA A 66 1.21 -4.24 2.71
N GLY A 67 1.55 -5.10 3.67
CA GLY A 67 2.68 -4.94 4.58
C GLY A 67 4.01 -4.99 3.85
N PHE A 68 4.16 -5.91 2.91
CA PHE A 68 5.32 -6.00 2.04
C PHE A 68 5.50 -4.73 1.20
N SER A 69 4.44 -4.23 0.57
CA SER A 69 4.48 -2.95 -0.16
C SER A 69 4.92 -1.80 0.74
N ALA A 70 4.37 -1.70 1.95
CA ALA A 70 4.74 -0.65 2.91
C ALA A 70 6.22 -0.74 3.30
N ALA A 71 6.75 -1.94 3.55
CA ALA A 71 8.14 -2.14 3.91
C ALA A 71 9.10 -1.74 2.77
N VAL A 72 8.80 -2.13 1.52
CA VAL A 72 9.59 -1.74 0.35
C VAL A 72 9.58 -0.22 0.16
N LEU A 73 8.40 0.41 0.22
CA LEU A 73 8.24 1.84 0.03
C LEU A 73 8.94 2.68 1.11
N TRP A 74 8.85 2.26 2.38
CA TRP A 74 9.57 2.94 3.46
C TRP A 74 11.07 2.76 3.35
N ARG A 75 11.56 1.56 2.98
CA ARG A 75 12.98 1.33 2.72
C ARG A 75 13.50 2.26 1.64
N GLU A 76 12.78 2.32 0.51
CA GLU A 76 13.13 3.14 -0.63
C GLU A 76 13.19 4.61 -0.23
N TRP A 77 12.13 5.12 0.40
CA TRP A 77 12.06 6.51 0.88
C TRP A 77 13.21 6.89 1.82
N LEU A 78 13.55 6.02 2.77
CA LEU A 78 14.64 6.25 3.71
C LEU A 78 16.02 6.22 3.04
N SER A 79 16.17 5.48 1.93
CA SER A 79 17.40 5.47 1.15
C SER A 79 17.54 6.61 0.15
N SER A 80 16.43 7.24 -0.29
CA SER A 80 16.45 8.18 -1.42
C SER A 80 17.11 9.54 -1.12
N GLY A 81 17.29 9.95 0.14
CA GLY A 81 18.00 11.19 0.54
C GLY A 81 17.39 12.54 0.09
N GLU A 82 16.54 12.55 -0.95
CA GLU A 82 15.92 13.73 -1.56
C GLU A 82 14.44 13.84 -1.15
N PHE A 83 14.19 14.53 -0.04
CA PHE A 83 12.86 14.62 0.59
C PHE A 83 11.80 15.39 -0.23
N ILE A 84 12.21 16.35 -1.07
CA ILE A 84 11.29 17.30 -1.72
C ILE A 84 10.77 16.81 -3.09
N ARG A 85 11.46 15.87 -3.75
CA ARG A 85 11.15 15.43 -5.14
C ARG A 85 10.48 14.07 -5.27
N SER A 86 10.26 13.39 -4.15
CA SER A 86 9.78 12.02 -4.07
C SER A 86 8.31 11.92 -3.60
N LEU A 87 7.51 13.00 -3.71
CA LEU A 87 6.12 13.06 -3.23
C LEU A 87 5.23 11.88 -3.65
N GLY A 88 5.45 11.30 -4.84
CA GLY A 88 4.77 10.08 -5.27
C GLY A 88 5.13 8.86 -4.42
N LEU A 89 6.41 8.71 -4.07
CA LEU A 89 6.92 7.65 -3.20
C LEU A 89 6.39 7.79 -1.77
N LEU A 90 6.42 9.01 -1.20
CA LEU A 90 5.86 9.27 0.13
C LEU A 90 4.36 8.96 0.19
N THR A 91 3.62 9.43 -0.81
CA THR A 91 2.17 9.20 -0.91
C THR A 91 1.86 7.71 -0.98
N SER A 92 2.64 6.96 -1.77
CA SER A 92 2.54 5.51 -1.84
C SER A 92 2.82 4.85 -0.49
N ALA A 93 3.88 5.26 0.21
CA ALA A 93 4.27 4.72 1.51
C ALA A 93 3.18 4.95 2.58
N LEU A 94 2.62 6.15 2.63
CA LEU A 94 1.52 6.51 3.51
C LEU A 94 0.26 5.70 3.18
N ALA A 95 -0.11 5.61 1.90
CA ALA A 95 -1.26 4.83 1.46
C ALA A 95 -1.11 3.34 1.80
N ALA A 96 0.07 2.76 1.59
CA ALA A 96 0.36 1.38 1.98
C ALA A 96 0.25 1.18 3.50
N THR A 97 0.73 2.14 4.29
CA THR A 97 0.61 2.11 5.76
C THR A 97 -0.86 2.13 6.19
N VAL A 98 -1.68 2.99 5.58
CA VAL A 98 -3.13 3.05 5.85
C VAL A 98 -3.79 1.71 5.49
N ALA A 99 -3.47 1.13 4.34
CA ALA A 99 -4.00 -0.17 3.93
C ALA A 99 -3.67 -1.26 4.97
N VAL A 100 -2.41 -1.32 5.43
CA VAL A 100 -1.97 -2.27 6.47
C VAL A 100 -2.76 -2.08 7.76
N VAL A 101 -2.86 -0.85 8.28
CA VAL A 101 -3.57 -0.57 9.54
C VAL A 101 -5.02 -1.03 9.46
N PHE A 102 -5.72 -0.72 8.37
CA PHE A 102 -7.13 -1.10 8.21
C PHE A 102 -7.32 -2.62 8.02
N LEU A 103 -6.40 -3.29 7.32
CA LEU A 103 -6.46 -4.75 7.13
C LEU A 103 -6.14 -5.51 8.42
N VAL A 104 -5.13 -5.08 9.16
CA VAL A 104 -4.77 -5.65 10.47
C VAL A 104 -5.91 -5.41 11.47
N TRP A 105 -6.49 -4.22 11.50
CA TRP A 105 -7.68 -3.97 12.33
C TRP A 105 -8.86 -4.84 11.91
N ASN A 106 -9.11 -5.00 10.60
CA ASN A 106 -10.18 -5.90 10.15
C ASN A 106 -9.95 -7.33 10.63
N MET A 107 -8.73 -7.84 10.53
CA MET A 107 -8.35 -9.16 11.02
C MET A 107 -8.64 -9.34 12.52
N PHE A 108 -8.19 -8.40 13.37
CA PHE A 108 -8.45 -8.50 14.81
C PHE A 108 -9.93 -8.40 15.19
N ALA A 109 -10.71 -7.60 14.46
CA ALA A 109 -12.13 -7.46 14.75
C ALA A 109 -12.96 -8.67 14.34
N GLU A 110 -12.53 -9.42 13.34
CA GLU A 110 -13.11 -10.72 12.97
C GLU A 110 -12.76 -11.83 13.97
N VAL A 111 -11.75 -11.65 14.82
CA VAL A 111 -11.31 -12.62 15.84
C VAL A 111 -12.08 -12.44 17.16
N ARG A 112 -13.19 -11.68 17.20
CA ARG A 112 -14.05 -11.61 18.39
C ARG A 112 -14.55 -13.01 18.79
N PRO A 113 -14.55 -13.35 20.10
CA PRO A 113 -14.70 -14.72 20.56
C PRO A 113 -16.10 -15.28 20.28
N PRO A 114 -16.22 -16.60 20.04
CA PRO A 114 -17.51 -17.27 20.04
C PRO A 114 -18.04 -17.28 21.48
N GLY A 115 -19.03 -16.44 21.81
CA GLY A 115 -19.60 -16.49 23.17
C GLY A 115 -20.47 -15.33 23.65
N GLU A 116 -21.15 -14.58 22.78
CA GLU A 116 -22.27 -13.72 23.20
C GLU A 116 -23.43 -13.93 22.21
N ASP A 117 -24.17 -15.01 22.44
CA ASP A 117 -25.56 -15.20 22.00
C ASP A 117 -26.49 -14.97 23.19
#